data_AF-A0A519QIM9-F1
#
_entry.id   AF-A0A519QIM9-F1
#
_cell.length_a   1.000
_cell.length_b   1.000
_cell.length_c   1.000
_cell.angle_alpha   90.00
_cell.angle_beta   90.00
_cell.angle_gamma   90.00
#
_symmetry.space_group_name_H-M   'P 1'
#
loop_
_entity.id
_entity.type
_entity.pdbx_description
1 polymer ?
#
loop_
_entity_poly.entity_id
_entity_poly.type
_entity_poly.pdbx_seq_one_letter_code
_entity_poly.pdbx_strand_id
1 'polypeptide(L)'
;VQGTNQVIYKRRVTSKDFDKTDHRTALGKGSYEEIRITDLPDIQDELLREIDKIFPFGFKGHWETGNHIETLAHHYIIRKIIKIAVTYPFYYQYFDQDEKKFKDGKLRGYLDLIFKKNENHISVKLKQTLNFLKYRHIDVYSHKPFELDVREFARKVEEVIKQNKLRGEDAIELLPPPIFSRRIILRSVSERGKEIEFYKLSSGEKQLIFSVNTILYHLLNLDSIKNHRFQKGYRSVNIMLDEIELYFHPDRQKEYVSFLLRRIGEVKFKTIQAINICFVTHSPFILSDIPSANILFLEENGVPKVDAVLSRTFGANIHDLLKNNFFLLNGSIGNFAREKINDTINFLNHQKVLKEIN
;
A
#
# COMPACT_ATOMS: atom_id res chain seq x y z
N VAL A 1 16.89 13.18 -5.62
CA VAL A 1 17.16 13.67 -4.25
C VAL A 1 17.51 12.48 -3.36
N GLN A 2 18.78 12.40 -2.96
CA GLN A 2 19.29 11.49 -1.93
C GLN A 2 18.89 12.02 -0.55
N GLY A 3 18.50 11.11 0.35
CA GLY A 3 18.05 11.45 1.70
C GLY A 3 16.84 10.61 2.02
N THR A 4 17.06 9.41 2.53
CA THR A 4 15.97 8.56 3.00
C THR A 4 15.21 9.28 4.11
N ASN A 5 13.92 9.50 3.89
CA ASN A 5 13.03 9.87 4.97
C ASN A 5 13.12 8.77 6.04
N GLN A 6 13.55 9.13 7.25
CA GLN A 6 13.45 8.22 8.39
C GLN A 6 11.97 8.06 8.68
N VAL A 7 11.46 6.85 8.46
CA VAL A 7 10.12 6.48 8.88
C VAL A 7 10.24 6.01 10.32
N ILE A 8 9.64 6.79 11.20
CA ILE A 8 9.55 6.47 12.62
C ILE A 8 8.18 5.84 12.84
N TYR A 9 8.14 4.57 13.25
CA TYR A 9 6.89 3.97 13.71
C TYR A 9 6.62 4.39 15.14
N LYS A 10 5.61 5.22 15.39
CA LYS A 10 5.12 5.47 16.76
C LYS A 10 3.93 4.56 17.07
N ARG A 11 3.99 3.82 18.18
CA ARG A 11 2.79 3.21 18.80
C ARG A 11 2.25 4.14 19.87
N ARG A 12 0.94 4.33 19.99
CA ARG A 12 0.30 4.70 21.26
C ARG A 12 -0.37 3.44 21.76
N VAL A 13 0.10 2.87 22.87
CA VAL A 13 -0.69 1.91 23.64
C VAL A 13 -1.66 2.75 24.42
N THR A 14 -2.81 3.01 23.83
CA THR A 14 -4.01 3.09 24.65
C THR A 14 -4.40 1.67 24.96
N SER A 15 -4.69 1.38 26.21
CA SER A 15 -5.66 0.35 26.48
C SER A 15 -6.86 0.60 25.53
N LYS A 16 -7.10 -0.31 24.61
CA LYS A 16 -7.99 -1.34 25.10
C LYS A 16 -7.04 -2.26 25.84
N ASP A 17 -7.36 -2.64 27.06
CA ASP A 17 -7.00 -4.00 27.47
C ASP A 17 -7.54 -4.95 26.36
N PHE A 18 -7.70 -6.23 26.64
CA PHE A 18 -8.95 -6.77 26.13
C PHE A 18 -10.08 -6.03 26.87
N ASP A 19 -10.40 -4.80 26.46
CA ASP A 19 -11.60 -4.13 26.93
C ASP A 19 -12.75 -5.01 26.46
N LYS A 20 -13.80 -5.12 27.29
CA LYS A 20 -15.01 -5.94 27.14
C LYS A 20 -15.69 -5.85 25.75
N THR A 21 -15.20 -4.97 24.87
CA THR A 21 -15.60 -4.68 23.51
C THR A 21 -14.82 -5.40 22.38
N ASP A 22 -13.55 -5.83 22.52
CA ASP A 22 -12.87 -6.67 21.49
C ASP A 22 -13.15 -8.18 21.70
N HIS A 23 -13.72 -8.52 22.86
CA HIS A 23 -14.41 -9.78 23.10
C HIS A 23 -15.70 -9.92 22.28
N ARG A 24 -16.16 -8.89 21.55
CA ARG A 24 -17.40 -8.88 20.75
C ARG A 24 -17.15 -8.90 19.24
N THR A 25 -15.90 -9.10 18.81
CA THR A 25 -15.57 -9.01 17.39
C THR A 25 -15.95 -10.31 16.67
N ALA A 26 -17.07 -10.29 15.95
CA ALA A 26 -17.59 -11.41 15.16
C ALA A 26 -16.48 -12.12 14.35
N LEU A 27 -16.35 -13.42 14.58
CA LEU A 27 -15.39 -14.27 13.88
C LEU A 27 -15.92 -14.75 12.52
N GLY A 28 -17.19 -14.52 12.18
CA GLY A 28 -17.83 -14.84 10.90
C GLY A 28 -18.81 -13.75 10.40
N LYS A 29 -19.29 -13.88 9.16
CA LYS A 29 -20.45 -13.13 8.62
C LYS A 29 -21.62 -14.09 8.50
N GLY A 30 -22.69 -13.90 9.28
CA GLY A 30 -23.89 -14.74 9.24
C GLY A 30 -24.57 -14.87 10.62
N SER A 31 -25.82 -15.32 10.64
CA SER A 31 -26.77 -15.38 11.76
C SER A 31 -26.47 -16.42 12.85
N TYR A 32 -25.20 -16.58 13.25
CA TYR A 32 -24.78 -17.51 14.29
C TYR A 32 -23.97 -16.76 15.37
N GLU A 33 -24.19 -17.13 16.64
CA GLU A 33 -23.74 -16.42 17.84
C GLU A 33 -22.23 -16.13 17.90
N GLU A 34 -21.87 -15.01 18.54
CA GLU A 34 -20.48 -14.56 18.73
C GLU A 34 -19.63 -15.61 19.46
N ILE A 35 -18.63 -16.20 18.79
CA ILE A 35 -17.61 -17.05 19.45
C ILE A 35 -16.52 -16.14 20.05
N ARG A 36 -16.42 -16.08 21.38
CA ARG A 36 -15.38 -15.34 22.11
C ARG A 36 -14.29 -16.29 22.60
N ILE A 37 -13.08 -15.78 22.84
CA ILE A 37 -11.98 -16.62 23.38
C ILE A 37 -12.28 -17.17 24.78
N THR A 38 -13.09 -16.44 25.55
CA THR A 38 -13.61 -16.88 26.86
C THR A 38 -14.66 -17.97 26.76
N ASP A 39 -15.27 -18.13 25.58
CA ASP A 39 -16.31 -19.13 25.34
C ASP A 39 -15.71 -20.44 24.83
N LEU A 40 -14.41 -20.45 24.56
CA LEU A 40 -13.69 -21.66 24.19
C LEU A 40 -13.41 -22.44 25.47
N PRO A 41 -13.44 -23.78 25.41
CA PRO A 41 -12.87 -24.63 26.45
C PRO A 41 -11.42 -24.20 26.78
N ASP A 42 -10.85 -24.67 27.90
CA ASP A 42 -9.43 -24.47 28.29
C ASP A 42 -8.44 -25.13 27.30
N ILE A 43 -8.46 -24.67 26.05
CA ILE A 43 -7.74 -25.20 24.89
C ILE A 43 -6.64 -24.23 24.45
N GLN A 44 -6.53 -23.05 25.04
CA GLN A 44 -5.58 -22.01 24.64
C GLN A 44 -4.14 -22.53 24.73
N ASP A 45 -3.79 -23.16 25.84
CA ASP A 45 -2.47 -23.74 26.05
C ASP A 45 -2.22 -24.95 25.15
N GLU A 46 -3.20 -25.84 24.99
CA GLU A 46 -3.10 -27.00 24.08
C GLU A 46 -2.90 -26.55 22.63
N LEU A 47 -3.69 -25.59 22.18
CA LEU A 47 -3.62 -25.03 20.83
C LEU A 47 -2.25 -24.39 20.56
N LEU A 48 -1.74 -23.58 21.49
CA LEU A 48 -0.42 -22.97 21.36
C LEU A 48 0.70 -24.02 21.40
N ARG A 49 0.58 -25.07 22.22
CA ARG A 49 1.52 -26.21 22.20
C ARG A 49 1.53 -26.92 20.85
N GLU A 50 0.36 -27.19 20.26
CA GLU A 50 0.28 -27.83 18.94
C GLU A 50 0.82 -26.94 17.83
N ILE A 51 0.58 -25.63 17.90
CA ILE A 51 1.17 -24.66 16.97
C ILE A 51 2.69 -24.64 17.13
N ASP A 52 3.23 -24.61 18.35
CA ASP A 52 4.69 -24.61 18.60
C ASP A 52 5.38 -25.89 18.09
N LYS A 53 4.69 -27.04 18.12
CA LYS A 53 5.18 -28.28 17.50
C LYS A 53 5.33 -28.19 15.97
N ILE A 54 4.48 -27.40 15.29
CA ILE A 54 4.51 -27.22 13.82
C ILE A 54 5.43 -26.06 13.44
N PHE A 55 5.35 -24.98 14.20
CA PHE A 55 6.06 -23.75 14.02
C PHE A 55 6.71 -23.35 15.35
N PRO A 56 7.93 -23.82 15.65
CA PRO A 56 8.58 -23.53 16.92
C PRO A 56 8.81 -22.03 17.07
N PHE A 57 8.10 -21.42 18.02
CA PHE A 57 8.18 -20.01 18.39
C PHE A 57 8.57 -19.79 19.86
N GLY A 58 8.72 -20.88 20.63
CA GLY A 58 9.23 -20.87 22.00
C GLY A 58 8.14 -20.74 23.06
N PHE A 59 7.01 -21.42 22.87
CA PHE A 59 5.90 -21.40 23.83
C PHE A 59 6.30 -22.03 25.18
N LYS A 60 6.05 -21.33 26.29
CA LYS A 60 6.43 -21.77 27.65
C LYS A 60 5.34 -22.53 28.39
N GLY A 61 4.22 -22.83 27.74
CA GLY A 61 3.17 -23.68 28.29
C GLY A 61 2.00 -22.95 28.95
N HIS A 62 2.06 -21.62 29.10
CA HIS A 62 0.92 -20.80 29.52
C HIS A 62 0.74 -19.61 28.58
N TRP A 63 -0.48 -19.44 28.08
CA TRP A 63 -0.83 -18.38 27.14
C TRP A 63 -0.82 -17.00 27.81
N GLU A 64 -1.24 -16.92 29.08
CA GLU A 64 -1.03 -15.76 29.93
C GLU A 64 0.37 -15.81 30.55
N THR A 65 1.16 -14.80 30.22
CA THR A 65 2.52 -14.65 30.73
C THR A 65 2.63 -13.35 31.55
N GLY A 66 3.67 -13.24 32.37
CA GLY A 66 4.02 -11.97 33.03
C GLY A 66 4.45 -10.86 32.05
N ASN A 67 4.64 -11.18 30.76
CA ASN A 67 4.94 -10.21 29.72
C ASN A 67 3.67 -9.87 28.92
N HIS A 68 3.15 -8.66 29.13
CA HIS A 68 1.94 -8.18 28.47
C HIS A 68 1.99 -8.29 26.93
N ILE A 69 3.12 -8.00 26.29
CA ILE A 69 3.25 -8.05 24.82
C ILE A 69 3.19 -9.50 24.31
N GLU A 70 3.78 -10.42 25.05
CA GLU A 70 3.74 -11.84 24.73
C GLU A 70 2.32 -12.40 24.89
N THR A 71 1.63 -12.04 25.98
CA THR A 71 0.22 -12.40 26.20
C THR A 71 -0.69 -11.86 25.09
N LEU A 72 -0.48 -10.62 24.62
CA LEU A 72 -1.20 -10.06 23.47
C LEU A 72 -0.94 -10.85 22.18
N ALA A 73 0.30 -11.28 21.95
CA ALA A 73 0.67 -12.07 20.78
C ALA A 73 0.00 -13.45 20.80
N HIS A 74 0.04 -14.16 21.94
CA HIS A 74 -0.65 -15.42 22.16
C HIS A 74 -2.16 -15.30 21.90
N HIS A 75 -2.80 -14.29 22.49
CA HIS A 75 -4.21 -14.03 22.27
C HIS A 75 -4.52 -13.79 20.78
N TYR A 76 -3.71 -12.98 20.09
CA TYR A 76 -3.88 -12.75 18.65
C TYR A 76 -3.79 -14.05 17.84
N ILE A 77 -2.82 -14.92 18.14
CA ILE A 77 -2.63 -16.21 17.46
C ILE A 77 -3.88 -17.06 17.62
N ILE A 78 -4.35 -17.26 18.85
CA ILE A 78 -5.56 -18.05 19.17
C ILE A 78 -6.75 -17.49 18.39
N ARG A 79 -7.00 -16.18 18.50
CA ARG A 79 -8.11 -15.52 17.81
C ARG A 79 -8.05 -15.73 16.31
N LYS A 80 -6.87 -15.55 15.71
CA LYS A 80 -6.69 -15.60 14.26
C LYS A 80 -6.89 -17.02 13.74
N ILE A 81 -6.40 -18.03 14.46
CA ILE A 81 -6.57 -19.45 14.14
C ILE A 81 -8.06 -19.82 14.12
N ILE A 82 -8.82 -19.41 15.14
CA ILE A 82 -10.25 -19.74 15.22
C ILE A 82 -11.04 -18.94 14.19
N LYS A 83 -10.70 -17.65 14.00
CA LYS A 83 -11.29 -16.82 12.94
C LYS A 83 -11.18 -17.47 11.57
N ILE A 84 -10.01 -18.04 11.25
CA ILE A 84 -9.82 -18.73 9.97
C ILE A 84 -10.76 -19.94 9.87
N ALA A 85 -10.90 -20.71 10.94
CA ALA A 85 -11.73 -21.91 10.97
C ALA A 85 -13.22 -21.61 10.70
N VAL A 86 -13.71 -20.48 11.20
CA VAL A 86 -15.14 -20.12 11.13
C VAL A 86 -15.47 -19.07 10.05
N THR A 87 -14.48 -18.40 9.46
CA THR A 87 -14.71 -17.44 8.36
C THR A 87 -14.75 -18.12 6.99
N TYR A 88 -13.92 -19.14 6.75
CA TYR A 88 -13.75 -19.71 5.41
C TYR A 88 -14.46 -21.06 5.32
N PRO A 89 -15.41 -21.24 4.38
CA PRO A 89 -16.20 -22.48 4.24
C PRO A 89 -15.36 -23.75 4.14
N PHE A 90 -14.19 -23.67 3.50
CA PHE A 90 -13.24 -24.80 3.39
C PHE A 90 -12.83 -25.39 4.75
N TYR A 91 -12.79 -24.57 5.81
CA TYR A 91 -12.36 -24.99 7.14
C TYR A 91 -13.49 -25.42 8.08
N TYR A 92 -14.77 -25.30 7.69
CA TYR A 92 -15.91 -25.68 8.54
C TYR A 92 -15.91 -27.17 8.93
N GLN A 93 -15.23 -28.00 8.15
CA GLN A 93 -15.04 -29.42 8.47
C GLN A 93 -14.10 -29.68 9.66
N TYR A 94 -13.33 -28.69 10.12
CA TYR A 94 -12.35 -28.84 11.21
C TYR A 94 -12.82 -28.26 12.55
N PHE A 95 -13.79 -27.34 12.54
CA PHE A 95 -14.24 -26.63 13.73
C PHE A 95 -15.77 -26.69 13.82
N ASP A 96 -16.26 -27.09 14.98
CA ASP A 96 -17.67 -27.09 15.31
C ASP A 96 -18.05 -25.72 15.87
N GLN A 97 -18.94 -25.01 15.17
CA GLN A 97 -19.31 -23.64 15.54
C GLN A 97 -20.30 -23.63 16.72
N ASP A 98 -21.13 -24.66 16.84
CA ASP A 98 -22.14 -24.77 17.90
C ASP A 98 -21.46 -25.18 19.21
N GLU A 99 -20.56 -26.17 19.15
CA GLU A 99 -19.79 -26.63 20.31
C GLU A 99 -18.54 -25.78 20.58
N LYS A 100 -18.26 -24.77 19.74
CA LYS A 100 -17.13 -23.83 19.84
C LYS A 100 -15.77 -24.53 20.03
N LYS A 101 -15.56 -25.69 19.39
CA LYS A 101 -14.33 -26.48 19.53
C LYS A 101 -13.85 -27.09 18.22
N PHE A 102 -12.59 -27.49 18.17
CA PHE A 102 -12.10 -28.30 17.06
C PHE A 102 -12.73 -29.69 17.13
N LYS A 103 -13.11 -30.23 15.97
CA LYS A 103 -13.64 -31.60 15.89
C LYS A 103 -12.55 -32.61 16.27
N ASP A 104 -12.95 -33.71 16.89
CA ASP A 104 -12.02 -34.69 17.45
C ASP A 104 -11.00 -35.19 16.41
N GLY A 105 -9.72 -35.11 16.76
CA GLY A 105 -8.60 -35.52 15.89
C GLY A 105 -8.35 -34.63 14.67
N LYS A 106 -9.10 -33.53 14.48
CA LYS A 106 -8.99 -32.65 13.29
C LYS A 106 -8.04 -31.46 13.48
N LEU A 107 -7.69 -31.10 14.72
CA LEU A 107 -6.84 -29.94 15.00
C LEU A 107 -5.50 -29.99 14.27
N ARG A 108 -4.79 -31.14 14.32
CA ARG A 108 -3.47 -31.26 13.69
C ARG A 108 -3.53 -31.04 12.17
N GLY A 109 -4.45 -31.73 11.50
CA GLY A 109 -4.66 -31.58 10.06
C GLY A 109 -5.07 -30.17 9.65
N TYR A 110 -5.86 -29.49 10.48
CA TYR A 110 -6.20 -28.08 10.27
C TYR A 110 -4.96 -27.17 10.33
N LEU A 111 -4.14 -27.31 11.38
CA LEU A 111 -2.93 -26.51 11.53
C LEU A 111 -1.92 -26.80 10.40
N ASP A 112 -1.73 -28.06 10.04
CA ASP A 112 -0.85 -28.44 8.92
C ASP A 112 -1.27 -27.77 7.61
N LEU A 113 -2.59 -27.61 7.36
CA LEU A 113 -3.12 -26.88 6.20
C LEU A 113 -2.88 -25.37 6.26
N ILE A 114 -2.99 -24.75 7.44
CA ILE A 114 -2.72 -23.31 7.61
C ILE A 114 -1.24 -23.00 7.37
N PHE A 115 -0.36 -23.88 7.86
CA PHE A 115 1.08 -23.69 7.81
C PHE A 115 1.74 -24.26 6.55
N LYS A 116 1.01 -25.00 5.70
CA LYS A 116 1.51 -25.50 4.42
C LYS A 116 2.03 -24.36 3.55
N LYS A 117 3.33 -24.39 3.26
CA LYS A 117 4.06 -23.33 2.57
C LYS A 117 3.64 -23.31 1.08
N ASN A 118 2.76 -22.38 0.68
CA ASN A 118 2.77 -21.65 -0.63
C ASN A 118 1.47 -20.91 -1.03
N GLU A 119 0.32 -20.98 -0.35
CA GLU A 119 -0.93 -20.53 -1.02
C GLU A 119 -1.85 -19.58 -0.23
N ASN A 120 -1.58 -19.27 1.04
CA ASN A 120 -2.56 -18.54 1.87
C ASN A 120 -2.04 -17.19 2.38
N HIS A 121 -2.35 -16.11 1.64
CA HIS A 121 -2.30 -14.72 2.16
C HIS A 121 -3.04 -14.55 3.50
N ILE A 122 -4.00 -15.43 3.77
CA ILE A 122 -4.76 -15.55 5.01
C ILE A 122 -3.84 -15.72 6.24
N SER A 123 -2.70 -16.40 6.09
CA SER A 123 -1.76 -16.77 7.16
C SER A 123 -0.65 -15.75 7.39
N VAL A 124 -0.44 -14.77 6.50
CA VAL A 124 0.72 -13.83 6.59
C VAL A 124 0.76 -13.10 7.93
N LYS A 125 -0.38 -12.57 8.38
CA LYS A 125 -0.49 -11.87 9.67
C LYS A 125 -0.30 -12.78 10.89
N LEU A 126 -0.66 -14.06 10.76
CA LEU A 126 -0.42 -15.06 11.81
C LEU A 126 1.08 -15.34 11.91
N LYS A 127 1.74 -15.57 10.77
CA LYS A 127 3.18 -15.80 10.72
C LYS A 127 3.99 -14.59 11.17
N GLN A 128 3.55 -13.36 10.89
CA GLN A 128 4.14 -12.14 11.46
C GLN A 128 4.19 -12.19 12.98
N THR A 129 3.09 -12.59 13.63
CA THR A 129 3.02 -12.69 15.09
C THR A 129 3.89 -13.83 15.63
N LEU A 130 3.90 -14.99 14.97
CA LEU A 130 4.75 -16.12 15.36
C LEU A 130 6.23 -15.82 15.19
N ASN A 131 6.63 -15.22 14.07
CA ASN A 131 8.01 -14.81 13.82
C ASN A 131 8.48 -13.73 14.79
N PHE A 132 7.60 -12.79 15.16
CA PHE A 132 7.90 -11.82 16.21
C PHE A 132 8.24 -12.48 17.55
N LEU A 133 7.48 -13.51 17.96
CA LEU A 133 7.78 -14.28 19.17
C LEU A 133 9.05 -15.13 19.02
N LYS A 134 9.23 -15.74 17.86
CA LYS A 134 10.36 -16.64 17.57
C LYS A 134 11.70 -15.91 17.53
N TYR A 135 11.77 -14.82 16.77
CA TYR A 135 13.03 -14.14 16.47
C TYR A 135 13.30 -12.94 17.37
N ARG A 136 12.26 -12.40 18.04
CA ARG A 136 12.38 -11.24 18.95
C ARG A 136 13.15 -10.07 18.32
N HIS A 137 13.01 -9.88 17.01
CA HIS A 137 13.76 -8.91 16.20
C HIS A 137 13.19 -7.49 16.25
N ILE A 138 12.13 -7.29 17.03
CA ILE A 138 11.53 -5.98 17.31
C ILE A 138 11.67 -5.75 18.81
N ASP A 139 12.49 -4.77 19.18
CA ASP A 139 12.77 -4.46 20.58
C ASP A 139 11.58 -3.75 21.22
N VAL A 140 10.85 -4.46 22.07
CA VAL A 140 9.71 -3.92 22.82
C VAL A 140 9.94 -4.14 24.30
N TYR A 141 10.40 -3.09 24.97
CA TYR A 141 10.79 -3.13 26.38
C TYR A 141 9.63 -2.90 27.37
N SER A 142 8.49 -2.36 26.89
CA SER A 142 7.34 -2.07 27.75
C SER A 142 6.05 -1.90 26.96
N HIS A 143 4.95 -1.67 27.67
CA HIS A 143 3.67 -1.24 27.11
C HIS A 143 3.71 0.21 26.60
N LYS A 144 4.84 0.92 26.65
CA LYS A 144 4.91 2.29 26.14
C LYS A 144 5.02 2.31 24.61
N PRO A 145 4.63 3.44 23.99
CA PRO A 145 5.11 3.83 22.67
C PRO A 145 6.60 3.51 22.48
N PHE A 146 6.96 2.86 21.39
CA PHE A 146 8.34 2.77 20.94
C PHE A 146 8.43 3.30 19.51
N GLU A 147 9.64 3.70 19.14
CA GLU A 147 10.02 4.14 17.82
C GLU A 147 10.84 3.07 17.13
N LEU A 148 10.58 2.88 15.84
CA LEU A 148 11.34 1.95 15.03
C LEU A 148 11.78 2.70 13.78
N ASP A 149 13.10 2.84 13.61
CA ASP A 149 13.70 3.40 12.41
C ASP A 149 13.68 2.34 11.29
N VAL A 150 13.14 2.70 10.12
CA VAL A 150 13.02 1.75 9.00
C VAL A 150 14.34 1.15 8.54
N ARG A 151 15.44 1.90 8.57
CA ARG A 151 16.75 1.39 8.11
C ARG A 151 17.35 0.44 9.12
N GLU A 152 17.25 0.78 10.40
CA GLU A 152 17.67 -0.13 11.47
C GLU A 152 16.85 -1.41 11.47
N PHE A 153 15.53 -1.29 11.35
CA PHE A 153 14.66 -2.45 11.28
C PHE A 153 14.89 -3.31 10.03
N ALA A 154 15.09 -2.70 8.87
CA ALA A 154 15.44 -3.43 7.65
C ALA A 154 16.71 -4.26 7.83
N ARG A 155 17.74 -3.71 8.49
CA ARG A 155 18.96 -4.45 8.84
C ARG A 155 18.68 -5.64 9.77
N LYS A 156 17.90 -5.44 10.83
CA LYS A 156 17.47 -6.53 11.74
C LYS A 156 16.72 -7.63 10.99
N VAL A 157 15.82 -7.28 10.08
CA VAL A 157 15.09 -8.23 9.22
C VAL A 157 16.05 -9.00 8.31
N GLU A 158 16.99 -8.31 7.65
CA GLU A 158 17.99 -8.96 6.80
C GLU A 158 18.91 -9.91 7.57
N GLU A 159 19.29 -9.56 8.80
CA GLU A 159 20.06 -10.42 9.70
C GLU A 159 19.29 -11.70 10.04
N VAL A 160 18.01 -11.58 10.43
CA VAL A 160 17.14 -12.74 10.68
C VAL A 160 17.04 -13.63 9.44
N ILE A 161 16.85 -13.05 8.26
CA ILE A 161 16.76 -13.80 7.00
C ILE A 161 18.05 -14.58 6.73
N LYS A 162 19.22 -13.93 6.87
CA LYS A 162 20.53 -14.55 6.63
C LYS A 162 20.82 -15.66 7.63
N GLN A 163 20.66 -15.39 8.93
CA GLN A 163 20.97 -16.33 10.01
C GLN A 163 20.10 -17.59 9.94
N ASN A 164 18.84 -17.45 9.53
CA ASN A 164 17.87 -18.55 9.49
C ASN A 164 17.68 -19.14 8.09
N LYS A 165 18.52 -18.76 7.12
CA LYS A 165 18.45 -19.21 5.71
C LYS A 165 17.04 -19.06 5.11
N LEU A 166 16.33 -18.00 5.50
CA LEU A 166 15.02 -17.68 4.96
C LEU A 166 15.17 -17.10 3.55
N ARG A 167 14.08 -17.06 2.79
CA ARG A 167 14.07 -16.41 1.49
C ARG A 167 13.81 -14.92 1.67
N GLY A 168 14.33 -14.08 0.78
CA GLY A 168 14.03 -12.64 0.81
C GLY A 168 12.53 -12.32 0.72
N GLU A 169 11.74 -13.19 0.08
CA GLU A 169 10.27 -13.09 0.03
C GLU A 169 9.59 -13.27 1.40
N ASP A 170 10.26 -13.92 2.36
CA ASP A 170 9.76 -14.13 3.73
C ASP A 170 9.84 -12.84 4.58
N ALA A 171 10.49 -11.76 4.07
CA ALA A 171 10.59 -10.48 4.78
C ALA A 171 9.22 -9.89 5.17
N ILE A 172 8.18 -10.13 4.35
CA ILE A 172 6.82 -9.70 4.67
C ILE A 172 6.27 -10.37 5.94
N GLU A 173 6.70 -11.60 6.22
CA GLU A 173 6.35 -12.36 7.42
C GLU A 173 7.18 -11.93 8.65
N LEU A 174 8.15 -11.02 8.48
CA LEU A 174 8.95 -10.44 9.55
C LEU A 174 8.54 -9.00 9.89
N LEU A 175 7.53 -8.44 9.20
CA LEU A 175 7.01 -7.11 9.53
C LEU A 175 6.33 -7.07 10.91
N PRO A 176 6.19 -5.87 11.53
CA PRO A 176 5.54 -5.75 12.82
C PRO A 176 4.15 -6.39 12.83
N PRO A 177 3.87 -7.31 13.78
CA PRO A 177 2.59 -8.00 13.84
C PRO A 177 1.41 -7.05 14.08
N PRO A 178 0.18 -7.46 13.73
CA PRO A 178 -1.03 -6.65 13.85
C PRO A 178 -1.46 -6.37 15.30
N ILE A 179 -0.73 -6.88 16.29
CA ILE A 179 -0.83 -6.44 17.69
C ILE A 179 -0.28 -5.01 17.88
N PHE A 180 0.47 -4.49 16.89
CA PHE A 180 0.96 -3.11 16.86
C PHE A 180 0.13 -2.24 15.91
N SER A 181 -0.25 -1.05 16.37
CA SER A 181 -0.76 0.01 15.50
C SER A 181 0.41 0.74 14.83
N ARG A 182 0.22 1.12 13.55
CA ARG A 182 1.29 1.71 12.72
C ARG A 182 0.92 3.14 12.38
N ARG A 183 1.71 4.09 12.86
CA ARG A 183 1.72 5.48 12.37
C ARG A 183 3.03 5.70 11.65
N ILE A 184 2.94 6.09 10.37
CA ILE A 184 4.11 6.43 9.57
C ILE A 184 4.39 7.90 9.81
N ILE A 185 5.56 8.21 10.35
CA ILE A 185 6.02 9.58 10.56
C ILE A 185 7.15 9.84 9.59
N LEU A 186 7.02 10.92 8.84
CA LEU A 186 7.99 11.37 7.87
C LEU A 186 8.74 12.56 8.47
N ARG A 187 10.06 12.52 8.36
CA ARG A 187 10.92 13.65 8.72
C ARG A 187 11.18 14.50 7.47
N SER A 188 10.80 15.77 7.52
CA SER A 188 11.05 16.71 6.43
C SER A 188 12.54 17.05 6.33
N VAL A 189 13.08 16.96 5.11
CA VAL A 189 14.45 17.36 4.80
C VAL A 189 14.55 18.89 4.62
N SER A 190 13.49 19.54 4.12
CA SER A 190 13.46 20.98 3.85
C SER A 190 13.21 21.83 5.10
N GLU A 191 12.40 21.33 6.05
CA GLU A 191 12.00 22.08 7.25
C GLU A 191 12.75 21.60 8.51
N ARG A 192 14.09 21.57 8.47
CA ARG A 192 14.98 21.28 9.63
C ARG A 192 14.51 20.10 10.51
N GLY A 193 14.15 18.96 9.90
CA GLY A 193 13.81 17.75 10.64
C GLY A 193 12.42 17.74 11.28
N LYS A 194 11.52 18.66 10.90
CA LYS A 194 10.13 18.63 11.33
C LYS A 194 9.47 17.30 10.98
N GLU A 195 8.78 16.74 11.96
CA GLU A 195 8.07 15.47 11.81
C GLU A 195 6.62 15.71 11.42
N ILE A 196 6.16 15.03 10.37
CA ILE A 196 4.78 15.04 9.91
C ILE A 196 4.25 13.61 9.86
N GLU A 197 3.05 13.40 10.39
CA GLU A 197 2.37 12.11 10.25
C GLU A 197 1.87 11.95 8.80
N PHE A 198 2.03 10.76 8.22
CA PHE A 198 1.63 10.47 6.84
C PHE A 198 0.17 10.85 6.54
N TYR A 199 -0.73 10.70 7.53
CA TYR A 199 -2.13 11.08 7.37
C TYR A 199 -2.36 12.59 7.25
N LYS A 200 -1.38 13.43 7.62
CA LYS A 200 -1.43 14.90 7.47
C LYS A 200 -0.93 15.38 6.11
N LEU A 201 -0.39 14.50 5.27
CA LEU A 201 -0.03 14.86 3.90
C LEU A 201 -1.25 15.37 3.13
N SER A 202 -1.01 16.24 2.15
CA SER A 202 -2.07 16.72 1.25
C SER A 202 -2.70 15.56 0.48
N SER A 203 -3.93 15.75 -0.02
CA SER A 203 -4.60 14.77 -0.86
C SER A 203 -3.77 14.42 -2.10
N GLY A 204 -3.19 15.42 -2.77
CA GLY A 204 -2.34 15.23 -3.94
C GLY A 204 -1.08 14.39 -3.64
N GLU A 205 -0.40 14.65 -2.52
CA GLU A 205 0.76 13.84 -2.09
C GLU A 205 0.38 12.40 -1.79
N LYS A 206 -0.73 12.20 -1.07
CA LYS A 206 -1.23 10.86 -0.76
C LYS A 206 -1.59 10.11 -2.03
N GLN A 207 -2.27 10.76 -2.97
CA GLN A 207 -2.70 10.13 -4.22
C GLN A 207 -1.50 9.75 -5.10
N LEU A 208 -0.46 10.58 -5.15
CA LEU A 208 0.81 10.24 -5.81
C LEU A 208 1.45 8.98 -5.18
N ILE A 209 1.52 8.92 -3.85
CA ILE A 209 2.11 7.77 -3.14
C ILE A 209 1.25 6.51 -3.35
N PHE A 210 -0.06 6.63 -3.21
CA PHE A 210 -0.98 5.49 -3.30
C PHE A 210 -1.06 4.94 -4.73
N SER A 211 -1.14 5.79 -5.75
CA SER A 211 -1.19 5.34 -7.15
C SER A 211 0.06 4.53 -7.53
N VAL A 212 1.25 5.04 -7.23
CA VAL A 212 2.50 4.33 -7.49
C VAL A 212 2.61 3.06 -6.66
N ASN A 213 2.25 3.09 -5.37
CA ASN A 213 2.28 1.88 -4.53
C ASN A 213 1.31 0.80 -5.02
N THR A 214 0.15 1.18 -5.56
CA THR A 214 -0.80 0.24 -6.17
C THR A 214 -0.18 -0.44 -7.39
N ILE A 215 0.47 0.33 -8.27
CA ILE A 215 1.19 -0.22 -9.42
C ILE A 215 2.27 -1.21 -8.96
N LEU A 216 3.11 -0.82 -7.99
CA LEU A 216 4.15 -1.70 -7.44
C LEU A 216 3.57 -2.98 -6.82
N TYR A 217 2.47 -2.86 -6.08
CA TYR A 217 1.79 -4.01 -5.49
C TYR A 217 1.35 -5.01 -6.56
N HIS A 218 0.75 -4.55 -7.65
CA HIS A 218 0.35 -5.42 -8.75
C HIS A 218 1.57 -6.04 -9.47
N LEU A 219 2.63 -5.26 -9.71
CA LEU A 219 3.86 -5.78 -10.32
C LEU A 219 4.51 -6.86 -9.45
N LEU A 220 4.60 -6.66 -8.13
CA LEU A 220 5.13 -7.66 -7.20
C LEU A 220 4.27 -8.93 -7.16
N ASN A 221 2.94 -8.78 -7.22
CA ASN A 221 2.05 -9.94 -7.29
C ASN A 221 2.27 -10.74 -8.58
N LEU A 222 2.35 -10.07 -9.73
CA LEU A 222 2.62 -10.72 -11.02
C LEU A 222 4.00 -11.41 -11.03
N ASP A 223 5.02 -10.77 -10.45
CA ASP A 223 6.38 -11.31 -10.34
C ASP A 223 6.46 -12.53 -9.41
N SER A 224 5.57 -12.60 -8.42
CA SER A 224 5.51 -13.71 -7.44
C SER A 224 4.98 -15.03 -8.01
N ILE A 225 4.32 -14.99 -9.18
CA ILE A 225 3.74 -16.16 -9.82
C ILE A 225 4.87 -17.05 -10.36
N LYS A 226 5.04 -18.22 -9.72
CA LYS A 226 6.09 -19.18 -10.06
C LYS A 226 5.72 -19.99 -11.29
N ASN A 227 6.74 -20.34 -12.07
CA ASN A 227 6.60 -21.32 -13.15
C ASN A 227 6.22 -22.69 -12.55
N HIS A 228 4.99 -23.11 -12.78
CA HIS A 228 4.50 -24.45 -12.48
C HIS A 228 4.06 -25.14 -13.78
N ARG A 229 3.82 -26.46 -13.73
CA ARG A 229 3.47 -27.28 -14.92
C ARG A 229 2.34 -26.69 -15.79
N PHE A 230 1.45 -25.88 -15.20
CA PHE A 230 0.29 -25.29 -15.89
C PHE A 230 0.23 -23.75 -15.84
N GLN A 231 1.22 -23.08 -15.24
CA GLN A 231 1.23 -21.62 -15.12
C GLN A 231 2.65 -21.08 -15.35
N LYS A 232 2.80 -20.25 -16.38
CA LYS A 232 4.07 -19.54 -16.65
C LYS A 232 4.02 -18.16 -15.98
N GLY A 233 5.11 -17.77 -15.36
CA GLY A 233 5.30 -16.42 -14.84
C GLY A 233 5.38 -15.39 -15.98
N TYR A 234 5.03 -14.15 -15.65
CA TYR A 234 4.96 -13.05 -16.62
C TYR A 234 6.33 -12.41 -16.80
N ARG A 235 6.93 -12.55 -18.00
CA ARG A 235 8.23 -11.91 -18.33
C ARG A 235 8.09 -10.46 -18.79
N SER A 236 6.96 -10.11 -19.38
CA SER A 236 6.69 -8.77 -19.90
C SER A 236 5.35 -8.28 -19.38
N VAL A 237 5.29 -7.05 -18.90
CA VAL A 237 4.07 -6.43 -18.38
C VAL A 237 3.80 -5.14 -19.13
N ASN A 238 2.56 -4.96 -19.58
CA ASN A 238 2.08 -3.69 -20.12
C ASN A 238 1.16 -3.03 -19.09
N ILE A 239 1.45 -1.78 -18.73
CA ILE A 239 0.66 -0.99 -17.79
C ILE A 239 -0.06 0.09 -18.59
N MET A 240 -1.39 0.11 -18.49
CA MET A 240 -2.22 1.17 -19.07
C MET A 240 -2.73 2.06 -17.94
N LEU A 241 -2.43 3.35 -18.02
CA LEU A 241 -2.79 4.35 -17.02
C LEU A 241 -3.67 5.40 -17.71
N ASP A 242 -4.94 5.40 -17.35
CA ASP A 242 -5.93 6.34 -17.86
C ASP A 242 -6.13 7.45 -16.84
N GLU A 243 -5.78 8.69 -17.22
CA GLU A 243 -6.02 9.91 -16.44
C GLU A 243 -5.51 9.86 -14.98
N ILE A 244 -4.45 9.07 -14.75
CA ILE A 244 -3.97 8.76 -13.40
C ILE A 244 -3.52 10.00 -12.63
N GLU A 245 -3.22 11.08 -13.35
CA GLU A 245 -2.74 12.37 -12.84
C GLU A 245 -3.79 13.48 -12.71
N LEU A 246 -5.03 13.28 -13.17
CA LEU A 246 -6.02 14.37 -13.32
C LEU A 246 -6.34 15.16 -12.05
N TYR A 247 -6.17 14.56 -10.86
CA TYR A 247 -6.49 15.21 -9.58
C TYR A 247 -5.26 15.66 -8.79
N PHE A 248 -4.07 15.51 -9.37
CA PHE A 248 -2.86 16.01 -8.73
C PHE A 248 -2.75 17.53 -8.89
N HIS A 249 -2.18 18.17 -7.88
CA HIS A 249 -1.64 19.52 -8.06
C HIS A 249 -0.66 19.51 -9.24
N PRO A 250 -0.64 20.54 -10.12
CA PRO A 250 0.23 20.57 -11.30
C PRO A 250 1.71 20.24 -11.00
N ASP A 251 2.22 20.70 -9.86
CA ASP A 251 3.58 20.35 -9.43
C ASP A 251 3.81 18.84 -9.26
N ARG A 252 2.81 18.10 -8.77
CA ARG A 252 2.90 16.65 -8.60
C ARG A 252 2.70 15.89 -9.90
N GLN A 253 1.98 16.47 -10.88
CA GLN A 253 1.89 15.91 -12.23
C GLN A 253 3.26 15.90 -12.90
N LYS A 254 4.04 16.99 -12.78
CA LYS A 254 5.43 17.05 -13.28
C LYS A 254 6.34 16.02 -12.62
N GLU A 255 6.11 15.69 -11.35
CA GLU A 255 6.92 14.70 -10.63
C GLU A 255 6.53 13.25 -10.96
N TYR A 256 5.37 13.02 -11.56
CA TYR A 256 4.76 11.69 -11.60
C TYR A 256 5.60 10.65 -12.34
N VAL A 257 6.03 10.95 -13.57
CA VAL A 257 6.77 10.01 -14.43
C VAL A 257 8.10 9.64 -13.77
N SER A 258 8.87 10.65 -13.35
CA SER A 258 10.14 10.42 -12.65
C SER A 258 9.98 9.63 -11.34
N PHE A 259 8.93 9.91 -10.56
CA PHE A 259 8.63 9.19 -9.33
C PHE A 259 8.26 7.72 -9.61
N LEU A 260 7.37 7.46 -10.57
CA LEU A 260 6.98 6.12 -10.97
C LEU A 260 8.18 5.29 -11.44
N LEU A 261 8.97 5.82 -12.38
CA LEU A 261 10.14 5.12 -12.93
C LEU A 261 11.18 4.79 -11.85
N ARG A 262 11.47 5.76 -10.96
CA ARG A 262 12.40 5.53 -9.85
C ARG A 262 11.91 4.43 -8.93
N ARG A 263 10.63 4.46 -8.54
CA ARG A 263 10.06 3.47 -7.61
C ARG A 263 9.97 2.07 -8.24
N ILE A 264 9.70 1.96 -9.53
CA ILE A 264 9.80 0.68 -10.26
C ILE A 264 11.26 0.20 -10.31
N GLY A 265 12.21 1.09 -10.61
CA GLY A 265 13.64 0.75 -10.68
C GLY A 265 14.28 0.35 -9.35
N GLU A 266 13.68 0.73 -8.21
CA GLU A 266 14.08 0.27 -6.87
C GLU A 266 13.68 -1.19 -6.60
N VAL A 267 12.77 -1.78 -7.39
CA VAL A 267 12.29 -3.15 -7.20
C VAL A 267 13.17 -4.15 -7.95
N LYS A 268 13.60 -5.20 -7.24
CA LYS A 268 14.32 -6.34 -7.82
C LYS A 268 13.34 -7.42 -8.26
N PHE A 269 12.87 -7.34 -9.50
CA PHE A 269 12.02 -8.36 -10.11
C PHE A 269 12.79 -9.67 -10.33
N LYS A 270 12.14 -10.81 -10.11
CA LYS A 270 12.70 -12.15 -10.32
C LYS A 270 12.38 -12.69 -11.72
N THR A 271 11.16 -12.43 -12.18
CA THR A 271 10.59 -13.01 -13.41
C THR A 271 10.33 -11.94 -14.46
N ILE A 272 9.83 -10.77 -14.05
CA ILE A 272 9.56 -9.65 -14.96
C ILE A 272 10.89 -9.09 -15.48
N GLN A 273 11.02 -9.00 -16.79
CA GLN A 273 12.21 -8.53 -17.51
C GLN A 273 11.94 -7.25 -18.33
N ALA A 274 10.69 -7.01 -18.71
CA ALA A 274 10.29 -5.84 -19.47
C ALA A 274 8.98 -5.26 -18.94
N ILE A 275 8.94 -3.93 -18.81
CA ILE A 275 7.73 -3.18 -18.44
C ILE A 275 7.52 -2.09 -19.49
N ASN A 276 6.37 -2.11 -20.14
CA ASN A 276 5.88 -1.02 -20.98
C ASN A 276 4.83 -0.23 -20.21
N ILE A 277 4.85 1.10 -20.30
CA ILE A 277 3.90 1.98 -19.64
C ILE A 277 3.25 2.86 -20.70
N CYS A 278 1.93 2.78 -20.81
CA CYS A 278 1.12 3.58 -21.71
C CYS A 278 0.26 4.53 -20.88
N PHE A 279 0.37 5.83 -21.17
CA PHE A 279 -0.47 6.87 -20.58
C PHE A 279 -1.54 7.29 -21.57
N VAL A 280 -2.78 7.35 -21.10
CA VAL A 280 -3.90 8.00 -21.77
C VAL A 280 -4.27 9.20 -20.91
N THR A 281 -4.18 10.40 -21.46
CA THR A 281 -4.26 11.61 -20.65
C THR A 281 -4.76 12.82 -21.43
N HIS A 282 -5.50 13.68 -20.74
CA HIS A 282 -5.80 15.05 -21.16
C HIS A 282 -4.89 16.11 -20.50
N SER A 283 -3.84 15.68 -19.77
CA SER A 283 -2.90 16.54 -19.07
C SER A 283 -1.60 16.77 -19.87
N PRO A 284 -1.21 18.04 -20.11
CA PRO A 284 0.09 18.36 -20.71
C PRO A 284 1.27 18.19 -19.77
N PHE A 285 1.04 18.12 -18.47
CA PHE A 285 2.10 18.24 -17.47
C PHE A 285 3.07 17.06 -17.50
N ILE A 286 2.59 15.86 -17.86
CA ILE A 286 3.44 14.67 -17.97
C ILE A 286 4.23 14.63 -19.30
N LEU A 287 3.78 15.34 -20.33
CA LEU A 287 4.38 15.27 -21.67
C LEU A 287 5.80 15.86 -21.70
N SER A 288 6.13 16.77 -20.78
CA SER A 288 7.48 17.34 -20.67
C SER A 288 8.53 16.26 -20.34
N ASP A 289 8.14 15.15 -19.72
CA ASP A 289 9.04 14.03 -19.41
C ASP A 289 9.07 12.94 -20.51
N ILE A 290 8.30 13.09 -21.59
CA ILE A 290 8.12 12.05 -22.62
C ILE A 290 8.67 12.53 -23.98
N PRO A 291 9.59 11.78 -24.62
CA PRO A 291 10.02 12.06 -25.99
C PRO A 291 8.85 12.07 -26.99
N SER A 292 8.86 12.99 -27.94
CA SER A 292 7.77 13.16 -28.92
C SER A 292 7.54 11.92 -29.78
N ALA A 293 8.59 11.14 -30.06
CA ALA A 293 8.51 9.87 -30.77
C ALA A 293 7.67 8.80 -30.02
N ASN A 294 7.44 8.97 -28.72
CA ASN A 294 6.65 8.07 -27.88
C ASN A 294 5.25 8.63 -27.58
N ILE A 295 4.81 9.68 -28.29
CA ILE A 295 3.51 10.33 -28.07
C ILE A 295 2.67 10.21 -29.33
N LEU A 296 1.42 9.79 -29.15
CA LEU A 296 0.39 9.80 -30.17
C LEU A 296 -0.67 10.84 -29.78
N PHE A 297 -0.74 11.93 -30.52
CA PHE A 297 -1.82 12.91 -30.37
C PHE A 297 -3.04 12.46 -31.17
N LEU A 298 -4.22 12.54 -30.56
CA LEU A 298 -5.49 12.24 -31.19
C LEU A 298 -6.30 13.53 -31.33
N GLU A 299 -6.91 13.72 -32.49
CA GLU A 299 -7.92 14.76 -32.71
C GLU A 299 -9.28 14.33 -32.13
N GLU A 300 -10.25 15.24 -32.07
CA GLU A 300 -11.60 14.96 -31.52
C GLU A 300 -12.32 13.81 -32.23
N ASN A 301 -12.00 13.56 -33.51
CA ASN A 301 -12.53 12.45 -34.31
C ASN A 301 -11.78 11.12 -34.09
N GLY A 302 -10.78 11.09 -33.19
CA GLY A 302 -9.94 9.91 -32.91
C GLY A 302 -8.83 9.64 -33.92
N VAL A 303 -8.61 10.52 -34.89
CA VAL A 303 -7.56 10.37 -35.91
C VAL A 303 -6.21 10.87 -35.36
N PRO A 304 -5.08 10.18 -35.64
CA PRO A 304 -3.75 10.66 -35.28
C PRO A 304 -3.43 12.03 -35.89
N LYS A 305 -3.01 12.99 -35.06
CA LYS A 305 -2.53 14.29 -35.50
C LYS A 305 -1.04 14.22 -35.86
N VAL A 306 -0.71 14.50 -37.12
CA VAL A 306 0.68 14.53 -37.63
C VAL A 306 1.09 15.99 -37.84
N ASP A 307 1.76 16.59 -36.84
CA ASP A 307 2.19 17.99 -36.92
C ASP A 307 3.62 18.17 -36.39
N ALA A 308 4.44 18.93 -37.12
CA ALA A 308 5.85 19.14 -36.80
C ALA A 308 6.05 19.96 -35.51
N VAL A 309 5.06 20.77 -35.12
CA VAL A 309 5.08 21.56 -33.87
C VAL A 309 4.98 20.66 -32.64
N LEU A 310 4.37 19.48 -32.77
CA LEU A 310 4.23 18.49 -31.69
C LEU A 310 5.54 17.72 -31.41
N SER A 311 6.62 17.98 -32.17
CA SER A 311 7.87 17.20 -32.11
C SER A 311 8.78 17.56 -30.93
N ARG A 312 8.45 18.57 -30.13
CA ARG A 312 9.28 19.07 -29.02
C ARG A 312 8.55 18.98 -27.69
N THR A 313 8.46 17.78 -27.13
CA THR A 313 7.80 17.55 -25.85
C THR A 313 8.79 17.37 -24.70
N PHE A 314 9.82 16.55 -24.88
CA PHE A 314 10.80 16.31 -23.82
C PHE A 314 11.57 17.58 -23.43
N GLY A 315 11.51 17.95 -22.15
CA GLY A 315 12.10 19.17 -21.59
C GLY A 315 11.40 20.47 -22.04
N ALA A 316 10.25 20.38 -22.70
CA ALA A 316 9.56 21.56 -23.20
C ALA A 316 8.90 22.37 -22.08
N ASN A 317 8.77 23.68 -22.31
CA ASN A 317 8.04 24.57 -21.44
C ASN A 317 6.56 24.17 -21.41
N ILE A 318 6.01 24.00 -20.21
CA ILE A 318 4.62 23.55 -20.02
C ILE A 318 3.60 24.54 -20.58
N HIS A 319 3.89 25.84 -20.55
CA HIS A 319 3.02 26.84 -21.18
C HIS A 319 2.97 26.66 -22.70
N ASP A 320 4.09 26.31 -23.32
CA ASP A 320 4.15 26.05 -24.76
C ASP A 320 3.41 24.74 -25.09
N LEU A 321 3.54 23.70 -24.26
CA LEU A 321 2.79 22.45 -24.40
C LEU A 321 1.28 22.68 -24.29
N LEU A 322 0.85 23.46 -23.30
CA LEU A 322 -0.55 23.84 -23.11
C LEU A 322 -1.11 24.59 -24.33
N LYS A 323 -0.35 25.56 -24.83
CA LYS A 323 -0.76 26.39 -25.96
C LYS A 323 -0.79 25.62 -27.28
N ASN A 324 0.26 24.85 -27.58
CA ASN A 324 0.48 24.27 -28.89
C ASN A 324 -0.09 22.85 -29.03
N ASN A 325 -0.12 22.07 -27.93
CA ASN A 325 -0.43 20.63 -27.99
C ASN A 325 -1.80 20.29 -27.39
N PHE A 326 -2.37 21.17 -26.55
CA PHE A 326 -3.67 20.95 -25.88
C PHE A 326 -4.78 21.91 -26.32
N PHE A 327 -4.64 22.46 -27.53
CA PHE A 327 -5.73 23.18 -28.21
C PHE A 327 -6.32 24.36 -27.40
N LEU A 328 -5.52 25.03 -26.58
CA LEU A 328 -5.88 26.35 -26.01
C LEU A 328 -5.80 27.44 -27.10
N LEU A 329 -6.44 27.19 -28.24
CA LEU A 329 -6.47 28.06 -29.41
C LEU A 329 -7.10 29.43 -29.08
N ASN A 330 -8.01 29.46 -28.10
CA ASN A 330 -8.69 30.68 -27.65
C ASN A 330 -7.88 31.49 -26.60
N GLY A 331 -6.62 31.11 -26.35
CA GLY A 331 -5.72 31.77 -25.41
C GLY A 331 -5.85 31.28 -23.97
N SER A 332 -4.93 31.71 -23.11
CA SER A 332 -4.75 31.24 -21.72
C SER A 332 -5.59 31.98 -20.67
N ILE A 333 -6.46 32.90 -21.08
CA ILE A 333 -7.28 33.72 -20.19
C ILE A 333 -8.61 33.02 -19.91
N GLY A 334 -9.07 33.04 -18.66
CA GLY A 334 -10.38 32.49 -18.29
C GLY A 334 -11.53 33.22 -18.99
N ASN A 335 -12.57 32.48 -19.39
CA ASN A 335 -13.66 33.01 -20.21
C ASN A 335 -14.35 34.24 -19.57
N PHE A 336 -14.63 34.21 -18.27
CA PHE A 336 -15.25 35.32 -17.55
C PHE A 336 -14.37 36.59 -17.57
N ALA A 337 -13.06 36.45 -17.32
CA ALA A 337 -12.14 37.57 -17.38
C ALA A 337 -12.04 38.13 -18.81
N ARG A 338 -11.96 37.24 -19.81
CA ARG A 338 -11.97 37.62 -21.22
C ARG A 338 -13.23 38.43 -21.58
N GLU A 339 -14.39 37.99 -21.12
CA GLU A 339 -15.66 38.69 -21.31
C GLU A 339 -15.60 40.10 -20.71
N LYS A 340 -15.20 40.25 -19.44
CA LYS A 340 -15.14 41.57 -18.78
C LYS A 340 -14.12 42.52 -19.40
N ILE A 341 -12.98 42.00 -19.86
CA ILE A 341 -12.00 42.78 -20.61
C ILE A 341 -12.61 43.28 -21.92
N ASN A 342 -13.29 42.40 -22.67
CA ASN A 342 -13.93 42.76 -23.92
C ASN A 342 -15.07 43.77 -23.72
N ASP A 343 -15.90 43.60 -22.70
CA ASP A 343 -16.97 44.55 -22.34
C ASP A 343 -16.38 45.94 -22.06
N THR A 344 -15.26 46.00 -21.33
CA THR A 344 -14.57 47.25 -21.00
C THR A 344 -13.96 47.90 -22.24
N ILE A 345 -13.32 47.12 -23.12
CA ILE A 345 -12.77 47.62 -24.39
C ILE A 345 -13.90 48.20 -25.25
N ASN A 346 -15.03 47.51 -25.36
CA ASN A 346 -16.19 47.98 -26.13
C ASN A 346 -16.76 49.28 -25.56
N PHE A 347 -16.89 49.38 -24.23
CA PHE A 347 -17.32 50.61 -23.56
C PHE A 347 -16.37 51.79 -23.85
N LEU A 348 -15.05 51.59 -23.72
CA LEU A 348 -14.06 52.63 -23.99
C LEU A 348 -14.07 53.07 -25.46
N ASN A 349 -14.19 52.13 -26.39
CA ASN A 349 -14.29 52.42 -27.82
C ASN A 349 -15.54 53.23 -28.15
N HIS A 350 -16.69 52.89 -27.54
CA HIS A 350 -17.93 53.65 -27.71
C HIS A 350 -17.78 55.08 -27.18
N GLN A 351 -17.16 55.26 -26.01
CA GLN A 351 -16.89 56.59 -25.45
C GLN A 351 -15.94 57.43 -26.33
N LYS A 352 -14.95 56.79 -26.96
CA LYS A 352 -14.04 57.47 -27.88
C LYS A 352 -14.76 57.97 -29.13
N VAL A 353 -15.60 57.14 -29.74
CA VAL A 353 -16.41 57.52 -30.92
C VAL A 353 -17.34 58.68 -30.58
N LEU A 354 -18.02 58.65 -29.42
CA LEU A 354 -18.87 59.76 -28.98
C LEU A 354 -18.13 61.08 -28.78
N LYS A 355 -16.83 61.04 -28.45
CA LYS A 355 -15.97 62.23 -28.33
C LYS A 355 -15.40 62.73 -29.65
N GLU A 356 -15.40 61.91 -30.71
CA GLU A 356 -14.94 62.32 -32.04
C GLU A 356 -16.10 62.90 -32.89
N ILE A 357 -17.35 62.63 -32.49
CA ILE A 357 -18.57 63.14 -33.15
C ILE A 357 -19.06 64.47 -32.54
N ASN A 358 -18.65 64.80 -31.31
CA ASN A 358 -18.86 66.10 -30.67
C ASN A 358 -17.59 66.95 -30.76
#